data_AF-A0A9J6D2T0-F1
#
_entry.id   AF-A0A9J6D2T0-F1
#
_cell.length_a   1.000
_cell.length_b   1.000
_cell.length_c   1.000
_cell.angle_alpha   90.00
_cell.angle_beta   90.00
_cell.angle_gamma   90.00
#
_symmetry.space_group_name_H-M   'P 1'
#
loop_
_entity.id
_entity.type
_entity.pdbx_description
1 polymer ?
#
loop_
_entity_poly.entity_id
_entity_poly.type
_entity_poly.pdbx_seq_one_letter_code
_entity_poly.pdbx_strand_id
1 'polypeptide(L)'
;MLMLASQVNASLSSFPALSETLLRGSCPGHYALLGVDLHRACMGPAAAADWQEVDYLLQRLGLSGWPLARVRPLDRSPSELAGLLDLRLGVFPIVRLSLRRHCGRVTMQLDRTPVSLRLHQLSVPLKDIGSYVRSVERALSLLQGTAHKNESGGTPYWGAAAAAIIELEQALERAQPLDAFVYGARMIALSDLPRSHQRNWAEYLTIVRDDPALLSLANRTLLVHDPEHLAFATETLGNTSAAVLFNYLGYRALVHLAPLLPAETNFLLPLAPWADTVPSRLAGCLWLLAHLHPTTFCFFAALKPGQTEYPPPKPRNSAEALFISAQRATMAVVETLPWCDKGLGLRRARALLQARLMRGGAPSSEHCPRGHSLYPAKDGFLEALLKVQSARPNAY
;
A
#
# COMPACT_ATOMS: atom_id res chain seq x y z
N MET A 1 -6.34 -18.27 1.10
CA MET A 1 -6.22 -17.18 0.12
C MET A 1 -7.10 -17.43 -1.10
N LEU A 2 -6.94 -18.55 -1.82
CA LEU A 2 -7.84 -18.92 -2.93
C LEU A 2 -9.33 -18.86 -2.55
N MET A 3 -9.71 -19.46 -1.41
CA MET A 3 -11.10 -19.43 -0.94
C MET A 3 -11.64 -18.02 -0.65
N LEU A 4 -10.78 -17.10 -0.19
CA LEU A 4 -11.19 -15.72 0.06
C LEU A 4 -11.35 -14.95 -1.25
N ALA A 5 -10.40 -15.11 -2.18
CA ALA A 5 -10.47 -14.49 -3.50
C ALA A 5 -11.71 -14.96 -4.28
N SER A 6 -11.99 -16.26 -4.29
CA SER A 6 -13.15 -16.83 -4.97
C SER A 6 -14.46 -16.39 -4.31
N GLN A 7 -14.52 -16.35 -2.98
CA GLN A 7 -15.69 -15.90 -2.22
C GLN A 7 -16.00 -14.41 -2.47
N VAL A 8 -14.98 -13.54 -2.39
CA VAL A 8 -15.15 -12.11 -2.65
C VAL A 8 -15.58 -11.89 -4.10
N ASN A 9 -14.90 -12.54 -5.05
CA ASN A 9 -15.26 -12.42 -6.46
C ASN A 9 -16.69 -12.89 -6.73
N ALA A 10 -17.10 -14.05 -6.21
CA ALA A 10 -18.45 -14.57 -6.37
C ALA A 10 -19.49 -13.63 -5.77
N SER A 11 -19.21 -13.04 -4.61
CA SER A 11 -20.14 -12.12 -3.95
C SER A 11 -20.26 -10.78 -4.69
N LEU A 12 -19.17 -10.29 -5.28
CA LEU A 12 -19.17 -9.06 -6.08
C LEU A 12 -19.81 -9.26 -7.47
N SER A 13 -19.56 -10.41 -8.11
CA SER A 13 -20.06 -10.70 -9.46
C SER A 13 -21.55 -11.06 -9.49
N SER A 14 -22.05 -11.71 -8.44
CA SER A 14 -23.46 -12.11 -8.32
C SER A 14 -24.33 -11.11 -7.54
N PHE A 15 -23.77 -9.96 -7.14
CA PHE A 15 -24.51 -8.97 -6.36
C PHE A 15 -25.71 -8.45 -7.17
N PRO A 16 -26.98 -8.71 -6.77
CA PRO A 16 -28.15 -8.43 -7.59
C PRO A 16 -28.50 -6.94 -7.59
N ALA A 17 -28.98 -6.43 -8.74
CA ALA A 17 -29.43 -5.04 -8.90
C ALA A 17 -30.52 -4.62 -7.88
N LEU A 18 -31.38 -5.54 -7.46
CA LEU A 18 -32.40 -5.34 -6.41
C LEU A 18 -31.80 -5.13 -5.00
N SER A 19 -30.60 -5.63 -4.73
CA SER A 19 -29.89 -5.38 -3.47
C SER A 19 -29.15 -4.02 -3.49
N GLU A 20 -28.89 -3.47 -4.67
CA GLU A 20 -28.30 -2.14 -4.83
C GLU A 20 -29.25 -1.02 -4.45
N THR A 21 -30.55 -1.17 -4.74
CA THR A 21 -31.59 -0.21 -4.32
C THR A 21 -31.74 -0.15 -2.79
N LEU A 22 -31.58 -1.28 -2.08
CA LEU A 22 -31.60 -1.33 -0.62
C LEU A 22 -30.37 -0.64 0.01
N LEU A 23 -29.20 -0.77 -0.62
CA LEU A 23 -27.97 -0.15 -0.15
C LEU A 23 -27.90 1.36 -0.41
N ARG A 24 -28.63 1.87 -1.43
CA ARG A 24 -28.73 3.32 -1.70
C ARG A 24 -29.36 4.13 -0.56
N GLY A 25 -30.11 3.48 0.35
CA GLY A 25 -30.72 4.12 1.51
C GLY A 25 -29.78 4.37 2.70
N SER A 26 -28.51 3.96 2.65
CA SER A 26 -27.57 4.11 3.76
C SER A 26 -26.15 4.49 3.29
N CYS A 27 -25.45 5.35 4.05
CA CYS A 27 -24.06 5.72 3.75
C CYS A 27 -23.11 4.51 3.55
N PRO A 28 -23.16 3.44 4.38
CA PRO A 28 -22.32 2.25 4.18
C PRO A 28 -22.64 1.52 2.87
N GLY A 29 -23.91 1.49 2.48
CA GLY A 29 -24.34 0.86 1.23
C GLY A 29 -23.88 1.60 -0.01
N HIS A 30 -23.84 2.94 0.02
CA HIS A 30 -23.28 3.71 -1.09
C HIS A 30 -21.78 3.40 -1.34
N TYR A 31 -20.97 3.29 -0.28
CA TYR A 31 -19.56 2.90 -0.42
C TYR A 31 -19.38 1.46 -0.89
N ALA A 32 -20.26 0.54 -0.48
CA ALA A 32 -20.25 -0.82 -0.97
C ALA A 32 -20.53 -0.89 -2.49
N LEU A 33 -21.46 -0.07 -2.98
CA LEU A 33 -21.79 0.01 -4.41
C LEU A 33 -20.64 0.56 -5.25
N LEU A 34 -19.96 1.61 -4.80
CA LEU A 34 -18.78 2.15 -5.50
C LEU A 34 -17.68 1.11 -5.69
N GLY A 35 -17.46 0.24 -4.69
CA GLY A 35 -16.48 -0.84 -4.83
C GLY A 35 -16.96 -2.00 -5.72
N VAL A 36 -18.27 -2.27 -5.78
CA VAL A 36 -18.84 -3.22 -6.76
C VAL A 36 -18.64 -2.70 -8.17
N ASP A 37 -18.94 -1.42 -8.41
CA ASP A 37 -18.75 -0.79 -9.72
C ASP A 37 -17.28 -0.77 -10.14
N LEU A 38 -16.36 -0.48 -9.23
CA LEU A 38 -14.92 -0.58 -9.48
C LEU A 38 -14.50 -2.02 -9.86
N HIS A 39 -14.99 -3.02 -9.13
CA HIS A 39 -14.69 -4.43 -9.43
C HIS A 39 -15.23 -4.83 -10.81
N ARG A 40 -16.47 -4.45 -11.13
CA ARG A 40 -17.11 -4.71 -12.43
C ARG A 40 -16.40 -3.98 -13.56
N ALA A 41 -15.95 -2.74 -13.36
CA ALA A 41 -15.17 -2.01 -14.35
C ALA A 41 -13.81 -2.68 -14.60
N CYS A 42 -13.14 -3.16 -13.55
CA CYS A 42 -11.84 -3.80 -13.66
C CYS A 42 -11.90 -5.21 -14.31
N MET A 43 -12.93 -5.99 -13.95
CA MET A 43 -13.14 -7.37 -14.44
C MET A 43 -13.97 -7.45 -15.73
N GLY A 44 -14.70 -6.40 -16.07
CA GLY A 44 -15.69 -6.39 -17.15
C GLY A 44 -15.09 -6.40 -18.55
N PRO A 45 -15.93 -6.67 -19.57
CA PRO A 45 -15.55 -6.63 -20.98
C PRO A 45 -15.45 -5.21 -21.54
N ALA A 46 -15.85 -4.18 -20.77
CA ALA A 46 -15.59 -2.78 -21.10
C ALA A 46 -14.07 -2.66 -21.28
N ALA A 47 -13.66 -2.29 -22.49
CA ALA A 47 -12.29 -2.42 -22.97
C ALA A 47 -11.29 -1.94 -21.90
N ALA A 48 -10.27 -2.74 -21.65
CA ALA A 48 -9.09 -2.25 -20.93
C ALA A 48 -8.68 -0.91 -21.56
N ALA A 49 -8.37 0.08 -20.71
CA ALA A 49 -8.22 1.47 -21.16
C ALA A 49 -7.29 1.53 -22.38
N ASP A 50 -7.69 2.17 -23.46
CA ASP A 50 -6.83 2.21 -24.64
C ASP A 50 -5.56 3.04 -24.35
N TRP A 51 -4.53 2.92 -25.18
CA TRP A 51 -3.28 3.66 -24.93
C TRP A 51 -3.44 5.19 -25.02
N GLN A 52 -4.50 5.72 -25.63
CA GLN A 52 -4.79 7.15 -25.64
C GLN A 52 -5.38 7.60 -24.29
N GLU A 53 -6.27 6.81 -23.70
CA GLU A 53 -6.80 7.02 -22.35
C GLU A 53 -5.69 6.91 -21.30
N VAL A 54 -4.78 5.95 -21.47
CA VAL A 54 -3.59 5.82 -20.61
C VAL A 54 -2.70 7.06 -20.72
N ASP A 55 -2.41 7.55 -21.93
CA ASP A 55 -1.62 8.77 -22.12
C ASP A 55 -2.29 9.98 -21.48
N TYR A 56 -3.60 10.16 -21.70
CA TYR A 56 -4.38 11.21 -21.05
C TYR A 56 -4.32 11.13 -19.51
N LEU A 57 -4.41 9.92 -18.96
CA LEU A 57 -4.30 9.70 -17.52
C LEU A 57 -2.91 10.04 -16.99
N LEU A 58 -1.84 9.64 -17.69
CA LEU A 58 -0.47 10.00 -17.34
C LEU A 58 -0.25 11.52 -17.39
N GLN A 59 -0.75 12.20 -18.42
CA GLN A 59 -0.71 13.66 -18.50
C GLN A 59 -1.42 14.31 -17.30
N ARG A 60 -2.61 13.82 -16.93
CA ARG A 60 -3.30 14.32 -15.74
C ARG A 60 -2.45 14.12 -14.50
N LEU A 61 -1.80 12.98 -14.33
CA LEU A 61 -0.92 12.69 -13.19
C LEU A 61 0.39 13.50 -13.18
N GLY A 62 0.67 14.30 -14.21
CA GLY A 62 1.93 15.04 -14.33
C GLY A 62 3.08 14.18 -14.88
N LEU A 63 2.76 13.05 -15.50
CA LEU A 63 3.66 12.12 -16.17
C LEU A 63 3.62 12.31 -17.70
N SER A 64 3.39 13.54 -18.17
CA SER A 64 3.37 13.86 -19.61
C SER A 64 4.70 13.53 -20.26
N GLY A 65 4.68 12.76 -21.35
CA GLY A 65 5.89 12.34 -22.05
C GLY A 65 6.73 11.29 -21.32
N TRP A 66 6.19 10.67 -20.27
CA TRP A 66 6.78 9.49 -19.65
C TRP A 66 6.64 8.28 -20.59
N PRO A 67 7.65 7.40 -20.69
CA PRO A 67 8.93 7.44 -19.99
C PRO A 67 9.92 8.45 -20.60
N LEU A 68 10.86 8.92 -19.78
CA LEU A 68 11.85 9.92 -20.18
C LEU A 68 13.11 9.24 -20.73
N ALA A 69 13.40 9.48 -22.01
CA ALA A 69 14.61 9.01 -22.67
C ALA A 69 15.87 9.85 -22.34
N ARG A 70 15.68 11.10 -21.89
CA ARG A 70 16.77 12.00 -21.46
C ARG A 70 16.25 12.90 -20.34
N VAL A 71 17.17 13.50 -19.59
CA VAL A 71 16.82 14.59 -18.68
C VAL A 71 16.33 15.75 -19.54
N ARG A 72 15.01 15.94 -19.57
CA ARG A 72 14.41 17.17 -20.11
C ARG A 72 14.12 18.10 -18.94
N PRO A 73 14.24 19.43 -19.13
CA PRO A 73 13.65 20.36 -18.19
C PRO A 73 12.16 20.08 -18.17
N LEU A 74 11.70 19.52 -17.05
CA LEU A 74 10.29 19.36 -16.76
C LEU A 74 9.86 20.53 -15.89
N ASP A 75 8.60 20.93 -16.01
CA ASP A 75 8.02 22.01 -15.21
C ASP A 75 7.92 21.68 -13.71
N ARG A 76 8.30 20.45 -13.32
CA ARG A 76 8.13 19.93 -11.96
C ARG A 76 9.37 19.20 -11.50
N SER A 77 9.61 19.22 -10.19
CA SER A 77 10.65 18.41 -9.56
C SER A 77 10.16 16.96 -9.31
N PRO A 78 11.07 15.98 -9.15
CA PRO A 78 10.69 14.63 -8.74
C PRO A 78 9.91 14.59 -7.41
N SER A 79 10.23 15.50 -6.47
CA SER A 79 9.55 15.57 -5.17
C SER A 79 8.10 16.01 -5.31
N GLU A 80 7.84 17.01 -6.16
CA GLU A 80 6.49 17.50 -6.45
C GLU A 80 5.65 16.44 -7.14
N LEU A 81 6.22 15.77 -8.15
CA LEU A 81 5.53 14.69 -8.83
C LEU A 81 5.20 13.54 -7.88
N ALA A 82 6.13 13.12 -7.02
CA ALA A 82 5.87 12.10 -6.01
C ALA A 82 4.70 12.53 -5.09
N GLY A 83 4.68 13.78 -4.65
CA GLY A 83 3.58 14.32 -3.83
C GLY A 83 2.23 14.28 -4.56
N LEU A 84 2.20 14.61 -5.85
CA LEU A 84 0.99 14.57 -6.67
C LEU A 84 0.48 13.15 -6.92
N LEU A 85 1.39 12.20 -7.19
CA LEU A 85 1.03 10.79 -7.33
C LEU A 85 0.44 10.26 -6.02
N ASP A 86 0.99 10.67 -4.88
CA ASP A 86 0.52 10.25 -3.56
C ASP A 86 -0.82 10.86 -3.20
N LEU A 87 -1.02 12.14 -3.50
CA LEU A 87 -2.31 12.82 -3.33
C LEU A 87 -3.40 12.15 -4.17
N ARG A 88 -3.09 11.79 -5.41
CA ARG A 88 -4.10 11.35 -6.40
C ARG A 88 -4.35 9.84 -6.41
N LEU A 89 -3.31 9.05 -6.19
CA LEU A 89 -3.36 7.59 -6.30
C LEU A 89 -3.07 6.88 -4.96
N GLY A 90 -2.47 7.56 -3.98
CA GLY A 90 -2.07 6.92 -2.72
C GLY A 90 -1.03 5.81 -2.89
N VAL A 91 -0.14 5.94 -3.88
CA VAL A 91 0.88 4.93 -4.22
C VAL A 91 2.07 4.94 -3.25
N PHE A 92 2.39 6.11 -2.69
CA PHE A 92 3.46 6.34 -1.73
C PHE A 92 4.81 5.72 -2.14
N PRO A 93 5.31 5.98 -3.36
CA PRO A 93 6.41 5.21 -3.96
C PRO A 93 7.72 5.26 -3.15
N ILE A 94 7.89 6.27 -2.30
CA ILE A 94 9.11 6.47 -1.52
C ILE A 94 8.86 6.20 -0.03
N VAL A 95 7.89 6.90 0.57
CA VAL A 95 7.55 6.78 1.99
C VAL A 95 6.05 6.77 2.14
N ARG A 96 5.56 5.90 3.01
CA ARG A 96 4.15 5.77 3.32
C ARG A 96 3.72 6.85 4.30
N LEU A 97 2.75 7.66 3.89
CA LEU A 97 2.11 8.62 4.76
C LEU A 97 0.82 8.03 5.35
N SER A 98 0.60 8.21 6.65
CA SER A 98 -0.68 7.88 7.26
C SER A 98 -1.05 8.84 8.39
N LEU A 99 -2.35 9.01 8.64
CA LEU A 99 -2.87 9.72 9.82
C LEU A 99 -3.42 8.69 10.79
N ARG A 100 -2.78 8.52 11.95
CA ARG A 100 -3.18 7.52 12.94
C ARG A 100 -3.11 8.09 14.35
N ARG A 101 -3.89 7.51 15.26
CA ARG A 101 -3.82 7.87 16.68
C ARG A 101 -2.51 7.34 17.28
N HIS A 102 -1.72 8.24 17.87
CA HIS A 102 -0.56 7.93 18.70
C HIS A 102 -0.76 8.63 20.05
N CYS A 103 -0.71 7.87 21.16
CA CYS A 103 -0.96 8.38 22.51
C CYS A 103 -2.25 9.23 22.63
N GLY A 104 -3.33 8.78 21.98
CA GLY A 104 -4.64 9.46 22.02
C GLY A 104 -4.80 10.63 21.04
N ARG A 105 -3.75 11.07 20.34
CA ARG A 105 -3.79 12.18 19.37
C ARG A 105 -3.62 11.70 17.94
N VAL A 106 -4.40 12.24 17.01
CA VAL A 106 -4.18 11.98 15.58
C VAL A 106 -2.86 12.61 15.16
N THR A 107 -1.92 11.77 14.76
CA THR A 107 -0.55 12.14 14.42
C THR A 107 -0.25 11.65 13.01
N MET A 108 0.44 12.48 12.24
CA MET A 108 0.93 12.12 10.92
C MET A 108 2.15 11.22 11.07
N GLN A 109 2.15 10.10 10.36
CA GLN A 109 3.15 9.06 10.49
C GLN A 109 3.82 8.80 9.15
N LEU A 110 5.14 8.73 9.17
CA LEU A 110 5.98 8.33 8.05
C LEU A 110 6.47 6.90 8.31
N ASP A 111 6.21 6.03 7.36
CA ASP A 111 6.59 4.63 7.42
C ASP A 111 7.22 4.20 6.09
N ARG A 112 7.86 3.04 6.09
CA ARG A 112 8.46 2.45 4.90
C ARG A 112 7.37 2.03 3.90
N THR A 113 7.65 2.20 2.62
CA THR A 113 6.85 1.62 1.55
C THR A 113 7.56 0.39 0.97
N PRO A 114 6.85 -0.72 0.74
CA PRO A 114 7.43 -1.83 -0.02
C PRO A 114 7.71 -1.43 -1.48
N VAL A 115 8.96 -1.63 -1.91
CA VAL A 115 9.39 -1.47 -3.31
C VAL A 115 8.83 -2.59 -4.19
N SER A 116 8.72 -2.35 -5.49
CA SER A 116 8.09 -3.30 -6.43
C SER A 116 8.95 -4.56 -6.60
N LEU A 117 10.28 -4.43 -6.55
CA LEU A 117 11.21 -5.56 -6.50
C LEU A 117 10.89 -6.54 -5.36
N ARG A 118 10.61 -6.06 -4.15
CA ARG A 118 10.27 -6.92 -3.02
C ARG A 118 8.98 -7.68 -3.27
N LEU A 119 7.98 -7.01 -3.84
CA LEU A 119 6.71 -7.64 -4.19
C LEU A 119 6.90 -8.71 -5.27
N HIS A 120 7.75 -8.44 -6.28
CA HIS A 120 8.12 -9.41 -7.31
C HIS A 120 8.80 -10.66 -6.72
N GLN A 121 9.77 -10.48 -5.82
CA GLN A 121 10.48 -11.59 -5.18
C GLN A 121 9.57 -12.46 -4.31
N LEU A 122 8.53 -11.86 -3.71
CA LEU A 122 7.53 -12.57 -2.91
C LEU A 122 6.50 -13.31 -3.77
N SER A 123 6.14 -12.77 -4.93
CA SER A 123 5.14 -13.39 -5.81
C SER A 123 5.72 -14.45 -6.74
N VAL A 124 7.00 -14.35 -7.09
CA VAL A 124 7.67 -15.38 -7.88
C VAL A 124 9.00 -15.75 -7.22
N PRO A 125 8.95 -16.49 -6.09
CA PRO A 125 10.17 -17.02 -5.49
C PRO A 125 10.86 -17.89 -6.55
N LEU A 126 12.17 -17.75 -6.71
CA LEU A 126 13.04 -18.40 -7.71
C LEU A 126 13.24 -17.67 -9.05
N LYS A 127 12.55 -16.56 -9.33
CA LYS A 127 12.87 -15.75 -10.52
C LYS A 127 14.08 -14.85 -10.27
N ASP A 128 15.07 -14.96 -11.16
CA ASP A 128 16.26 -14.09 -11.20
C ASP A 128 15.87 -12.61 -11.31
N ILE A 129 16.67 -11.72 -10.71
CA ILE A 129 16.55 -10.26 -10.81
C ILE A 129 16.50 -9.84 -12.29
N GLY A 130 17.22 -10.54 -13.18
CA GLY A 130 17.17 -10.31 -14.62
C GLY A 130 15.78 -10.47 -15.24
N SER A 131 14.90 -11.30 -14.67
CA SER A 131 13.51 -11.38 -15.12
C SER A 131 12.69 -10.14 -14.76
N TYR A 132 12.98 -9.54 -13.60
CA TYR A 132 12.36 -8.29 -13.17
C TYR A 132 12.85 -7.11 -14.03
N VAL A 133 14.15 -7.07 -14.35
CA VAL A 133 14.72 -6.10 -15.31
C VAL A 133 13.95 -6.12 -16.62
N ARG A 134 13.73 -7.31 -17.20
CA ARG A 134 12.97 -7.45 -18.44
C ARG A 134 11.51 -6.99 -18.31
N SER A 135 10.88 -7.17 -17.15
CA SER A 135 9.55 -6.63 -16.90
C SER A 135 9.54 -5.10 -16.85
N VAL A 136 10.48 -4.48 -16.15
CA VAL A 136 10.60 -3.02 -16.10
C VAL A 136 10.90 -2.46 -17.49
N GLU A 137 11.84 -3.06 -18.22
CA GLU A 137 12.19 -2.68 -19.60
C GLU A 137 10.96 -2.75 -20.51
N ARG A 138 10.22 -3.86 -20.47
CA ARG A 138 8.99 -4.03 -21.24
C ARG A 138 7.94 -2.98 -20.89
N ALA A 139 7.81 -2.62 -19.61
CA ALA A 139 6.89 -1.58 -19.17
C ALA A 139 7.24 -0.20 -19.76
N LEU A 140 8.53 0.15 -19.76
CA LEU A 140 9.01 1.39 -20.37
C LEU A 140 8.79 1.38 -21.90
N SER A 141 9.05 0.25 -22.57
CA SER A 141 8.92 0.18 -24.03
C SER A 141 7.48 0.29 -24.53
N LEU A 142 6.47 -0.11 -23.73
CA LEU A 142 5.06 -0.08 -24.15
C LEU A 142 4.53 1.33 -24.45
N LEU A 143 5.03 2.34 -23.71
CA LEU A 143 4.59 3.73 -23.83
C LEU A 143 5.53 4.58 -24.70
N GLN A 144 6.58 3.98 -25.27
CA GLN A 144 7.44 4.63 -26.26
C GLN A 144 6.67 4.99 -27.55
N GLY A 145 5.77 4.11 -27.98
CA GLY A 145 4.99 4.28 -29.21
C GLY A 145 3.96 5.42 -29.15
N THR A 146 3.61 5.89 -27.95
CA THR A 146 2.68 7.01 -27.73
C THR A 146 3.40 8.32 -27.47
N ALA A 147 4.47 8.31 -26.66
CA ALA A 147 5.18 9.53 -26.25
C ALA A 147 6.31 9.96 -27.21
N HIS A 148 6.94 9.03 -27.92
CA HIS A 148 8.23 9.27 -28.61
C HIS A 148 8.30 8.64 -30.01
N LYS A 149 7.26 8.77 -30.83
CA LYS A 149 7.27 8.28 -32.24
C LYS A 149 8.44 8.81 -33.08
N ASN A 150 9.06 9.93 -32.67
CA ASN A 150 10.12 10.61 -33.41
C ASN A 150 11.50 10.53 -32.73
N GLU A 151 11.61 9.98 -31.52
CA GLU A 151 12.90 9.80 -30.86
C GLU A 151 13.30 8.33 -30.90
N SER A 152 14.29 8.04 -31.75
CA SER A 152 14.92 6.74 -31.97
C SER A 152 15.70 6.23 -30.76
N GLY A 153 15.07 6.14 -29.59
CA GLY A 153 15.60 5.43 -28.44
C GLY A 153 15.45 3.93 -28.67
N GLY A 154 16.46 3.27 -29.23
CA GLY A 154 16.42 1.81 -29.42
C GLY A 154 16.21 1.06 -28.09
N THR A 155 15.80 -0.21 -28.19
CA THR A 155 15.74 -1.19 -27.09
C THR A 155 16.88 -1.14 -26.06
N PRO A 156 18.18 -0.91 -26.40
CA PRO A 156 19.24 -0.84 -25.40
C PRO A 156 19.07 0.29 -24.37
N TYR A 157 18.37 1.37 -24.72
CA TYR A 157 18.17 2.50 -23.81
C TYR A 157 17.26 2.13 -22.62
N TRP A 158 16.14 1.46 -22.90
CA TRP A 158 15.18 1.06 -21.85
C TRP A 158 15.74 -0.01 -20.93
N GLY A 159 16.64 -0.86 -21.43
CA GLY A 159 17.41 -1.78 -20.59
C GLY A 159 18.25 -1.06 -19.54
N ALA A 160 18.96 0.02 -19.92
CA ALA A 160 19.74 0.83 -18.98
C ALA A 160 18.85 1.59 -17.98
N ALA A 161 17.73 2.16 -18.44
CA ALA A 161 16.77 2.83 -17.55
C ALA A 161 16.12 1.84 -16.56
N ALA A 162 15.79 0.63 -17.00
CA ALA A 162 15.28 -0.44 -16.15
C ALA A 162 16.28 -0.88 -15.09
N ALA A 163 17.55 -1.06 -15.47
CA ALA A 163 18.63 -1.37 -14.54
C ALA A 163 18.78 -0.28 -13.46
N ALA A 164 18.78 0.99 -13.85
CA ALA A 164 18.88 2.12 -12.92
C ALA A 164 17.69 2.21 -11.94
N ILE A 165 16.47 1.90 -12.40
CA ILE A 165 15.30 1.79 -11.51
C ILE A 165 15.51 0.69 -10.46
N ILE A 166 16.06 -0.45 -10.88
CA ILE A 166 16.26 -1.60 -9.99
C ILE A 166 17.39 -1.33 -9.00
N GLU A 167 18.48 -0.68 -9.41
CA GLU A 167 19.53 -0.22 -8.51
C GLU A 167 18.98 0.72 -7.43
N LEU A 168 18.09 1.65 -7.82
CA LEU A 168 17.37 2.50 -6.88
C LEU A 168 16.49 1.68 -5.91
N GLU A 169 15.69 0.74 -6.41
CA GLU A 169 14.84 -0.10 -5.54
C GLU A 169 15.67 -0.97 -4.58
N GLN A 170 16.80 -1.52 -5.04
CA GLN A 170 17.72 -2.25 -4.19
C GLN A 170 18.36 -1.36 -3.13
N ALA A 171 18.75 -0.13 -3.47
CA ALA A 171 19.28 0.82 -2.50
C ALA A 171 18.22 1.15 -1.44
N LEU A 172 16.97 1.43 -1.85
CA LEU A 172 15.86 1.69 -0.93
C LEU A 172 15.54 0.47 -0.04
N GLU A 173 15.69 -0.76 -0.53
CA GLU A 173 15.49 -1.98 0.28
C GLU A 173 16.63 -2.23 1.26
N ARG A 174 17.89 -2.00 0.85
CA ARG A 174 19.10 -2.21 1.69
C ARG A 174 19.18 -1.29 2.90
N ALA A 175 18.38 -0.23 2.94
CA ALA A 175 18.24 0.69 4.07
C ALA A 175 17.63 0.05 5.34
N GLN A 176 17.84 -1.24 5.59
CA GLN A 176 17.46 -1.93 6.82
C GLN A 176 18.55 -1.72 7.89
N PRO A 177 18.23 -1.15 9.06
CA PRO A 177 19.09 -1.30 10.20
C PRO A 177 19.05 -2.76 10.64
N LEU A 178 20.22 -3.35 10.80
CA LEU A 178 20.41 -4.65 11.44
C LEU A 178 19.81 -4.66 12.86
N ASP A 179 19.64 -3.48 13.47
CA ASP A 179 19.18 -3.26 14.84
C ASP A 179 17.86 -2.46 14.94
N ALA A 180 16.87 -2.73 14.09
CA ALA A 180 15.54 -2.10 14.13
C ALA A 180 14.83 -2.18 15.50
N PHE A 181 15.32 -3.02 16.42
CA PHE A 181 14.81 -3.15 17.79
C PHE A 181 15.26 -2.02 18.75
N VAL A 182 16.37 -1.33 18.45
CA VAL A 182 17.01 -0.35 19.36
C VAL A 182 16.54 1.08 19.08
N TYR A 183 16.29 1.42 17.81
CA TYR A 183 15.94 2.77 17.35
C TYR A 183 14.51 2.81 16.82
N GLY A 184 13.53 2.47 17.67
CA GLY A 184 12.11 2.47 17.30
C GLY A 184 11.54 3.85 16.93
N ALA A 185 10.26 3.90 16.58
CA ALA A 185 9.56 5.10 16.10
C ALA A 185 9.79 6.36 16.97
N ARG A 186 10.05 7.51 16.32
CA ARG A 186 10.39 8.78 16.99
C ARG A 186 9.50 9.92 16.53
N MET A 187 9.19 10.82 17.46
CA MET A 187 8.57 12.11 17.11
C MET A 187 9.67 13.05 16.61
N ILE A 188 9.55 13.53 15.38
CA ILE A 188 10.52 14.41 14.72
C ILE A 188 9.79 15.66 14.24
N ALA A 189 10.33 16.84 14.47
CA ALA A 189 9.75 18.08 13.95
C ALA A 189 9.90 18.14 12.43
N LEU A 190 8.93 18.77 11.75
CA LEU A 190 8.95 18.92 10.30
C LEU A 190 10.22 19.63 9.81
N SER A 191 10.72 20.61 10.58
CA SER A 191 11.97 21.32 10.31
C SER A 191 13.18 20.40 10.26
N ASP A 192 13.18 19.35 11.09
CA ASP A 192 14.32 18.50 11.39
C ASP A 192 14.37 17.24 10.51
N LEU A 193 13.41 17.08 9.60
CA LEU A 193 13.46 16.01 8.62
C LEU A 193 14.68 16.17 7.70
N PRO A 194 15.34 15.07 7.30
CA PRO A 194 16.52 15.10 6.44
C PRO A 194 16.21 15.77 5.10
N ARG A 195 17.11 16.58 4.54
CA ARG A 195 16.87 17.27 3.25
C ARG A 195 17.94 16.93 2.23
N SER A 196 17.57 16.92 0.95
CA SER A 196 18.51 16.87 -0.18
C SER A 196 18.04 17.79 -1.30
N HIS A 197 18.88 18.05 -2.32
CA HIS A 197 18.53 18.90 -3.46
C HIS A 197 17.35 18.37 -4.28
N GLN A 198 17.09 17.06 -4.25
CA GLN A 198 15.94 16.44 -4.93
C GLN A 198 14.78 16.14 -3.99
N ARG A 199 14.93 16.35 -2.67
CA ARG A 199 13.91 16.01 -1.68
C ARG A 199 13.80 17.02 -0.55
N ASN A 200 12.68 17.74 -0.56
CA ASN A 200 12.20 18.52 0.57
C ASN A 200 10.91 17.89 1.11
N TRP A 201 10.99 17.27 2.31
CA TRP A 201 9.82 16.62 2.91
C TRP A 201 8.71 17.59 3.30
N ALA A 202 9.04 18.84 3.62
CA ALA A 202 8.03 19.84 3.98
C ALA A 202 7.14 20.17 2.77
N GLU A 203 7.76 20.45 1.62
CA GLU A 203 7.05 20.67 0.34
C GLU A 203 6.28 19.43 -0.10
N TYR A 204 6.89 18.24 0.00
CA TYR A 204 6.20 17.00 -0.30
C TYR A 204 4.94 16.84 0.57
N LEU A 205 5.04 17.04 1.88
CA LEU A 205 3.91 16.88 2.80
C LEU A 205 2.80 17.92 2.56
N THR A 206 3.14 19.13 2.12
CA THR A 206 2.13 20.14 1.80
C THR A 206 1.35 19.79 0.56
N ILE A 207 2.00 19.19 -0.44
CA ILE A 207 1.34 18.68 -1.65
C ILE A 207 0.42 17.51 -1.29
N VAL A 208 0.93 16.52 -0.56
CA VAL A 208 0.14 15.31 -0.23
C VAL A 208 -1.07 15.63 0.65
N ARG A 209 -0.97 16.64 1.50
CA ARG A 209 -2.06 17.06 2.39
C ARG A 209 -2.98 18.10 1.78
N ASP A 210 -2.61 18.67 0.63
CA ASP A 210 -3.27 19.83 0.03
C ASP A 210 -3.48 20.95 1.08
N ASP A 211 -2.44 21.19 1.89
CA ASP A 211 -2.51 22.07 3.08
C ASP A 211 -1.25 22.95 3.16
N PRO A 212 -1.28 24.17 2.61
CA PRO A 212 -0.13 25.07 2.61
C PRO A 212 0.23 25.57 4.02
N ALA A 213 -0.70 25.53 4.99
CA ALA A 213 -0.45 25.94 6.37
C ALA A 213 0.49 24.96 7.11
N LEU A 214 0.81 23.80 6.53
CA LEU A 214 1.85 22.92 7.05
C LEU A 214 3.24 23.57 7.05
N LEU A 215 3.56 24.43 6.07
CA LEU A 215 4.85 25.12 6.00
C LEU A 215 5.02 26.18 7.10
N SER A 216 3.93 26.84 7.51
CA SER A 216 3.96 27.86 8.55
C SER A 216 4.08 27.28 9.96
N LEU A 217 3.86 25.97 10.12
CA LEU A 217 3.93 25.25 11.39
C LEU A 217 5.21 24.39 11.47
N ALA A 218 6.38 25.02 11.40
CA ALA A 218 7.69 24.35 11.46
C ALA A 218 7.85 23.42 12.69
N ASN A 219 7.21 23.77 13.81
CA ASN A 219 7.24 22.99 15.05
C ASN A 219 6.30 21.76 15.05
N ARG A 220 5.60 21.50 13.95
CA ARG A 220 4.68 20.35 13.87
C ARG A 220 5.48 19.06 13.86
N THR A 221 5.22 18.21 14.85
CA THR A 221 5.90 16.93 15.01
C THR A 221 5.17 15.82 14.28
N LEU A 222 5.93 14.93 13.66
CA LEU A 222 5.49 13.75 12.95
C LEU A 222 6.06 12.51 13.63
N LEU A 223 5.35 11.39 13.60
CA LEU A 223 5.90 10.11 14.04
C LEU A 223 6.61 9.43 12.88
N VAL A 224 7.92 9.30 12.95
CA VAL A 224 8.72 8.58 11.95
C VAL A 224 9.01 7.20 12.50
N HIS A 225 8.46 6.15 11.88
CA HIS A 225 8.64 4.76 12.34
C HIS A 225 10.08 4.29 12.18
N ASP A 226 10.76 4.78 11.14
CA ASP A 226 12.15 4.44 10.86
C ASP A 226 12.93 5.68 10.38
N PRO A 227 13.52 6.44 11.31
CA PRO A 227 14.26 7.67 11.00
C PRO A 227 15.53 7.43 10.16
N GLU A 228 16.21 6.30 10.38
CA GLU A 228 17.46 5.96 9.68
C GLU A 228 17.20 5.63 8.22
N HIS A 229 16.15 4.84 7.95
CA HIS A 229 15.67 4.60 6.61
C HIS A 229 15.27 5.90 5.91
N LEU A 230 14.58 6.81 6.61
CA LEU A 230 14.17 8.08 6.03
C LEU A 230 15.40 8.93 5.63
N ALA A 231 16.43 8.95 6.47
CA ALA A 231 17.69 9.63 6.18
C ALA A 231 18.40 9.00 4.98
N PHE A 232 18.59 7.68 4.97
CA PHE A 232 19.22 6.96 3.88
C PHE A 232 18.45 7.10 2.55
N ALA A 233 17.12 7.01 2.58
CA ALA A 233 16.29 7.24 1.41
C ALA A 233 16.45 8.66 0.90
N THR A 234 16.52 9.67 1.77
CA THR A 234 16.73 11.07 1.38
C THR A 234 18.08 11.27 0.67
N GLU A 235 19.14 10.64 1.19
CA GLU A 235 20.48 10.66 0.58
C GLU A 235 20.49 9.94 -0.77
N THR A 236 19.91 8.74 -0.83
CA THR A 236 19.79 7.94 -2.06
C THR A 236 19.07 8.71 -3.16
N LEU A 237 17.96 9.38 -2.83
CA LEU A 237 17.23 10.23 -3.76
C LEU A 237 18.04 11.45 -4.20
N GLY A 238 18.83 12.04 -3.30
CA GLY A 238 19.76 13.11 -3.67
C GLY A 238 20.79 12.64 -4.70
N ASN A 239 21.40 11.48 -4.49
CA ASN A 239 22.46 10.97 -5.35
C ASN A 239 21.95 10.36 -6.67
N THR A 240 20.63 10.14 -6.80
CA THR A 240 20.02 9.58 -8.01
C THR A 240 19.76 10.68 -9.04
N SER A 241 19.83 10.38 -10.34
CA SER A 241 19.49 11.39 -11.36
C SER A 241 17.98 11.63 -11.43
N ALA A 242 17.57 12.87 -11.74
CA ALA A 242 16.15 13.21 -11.85
C ALA A 242 15.42 12.32 -12.88
N ALA A 243 16.04 11.97 -14.01
CA ALA A 243 15.44 11.08 -15.01
C ALA A 243 15.13 9.68 -14.46
N VAL A 244 16.02 9.11 -13.64
CA VAL A 244 15.78 7.83 -12.98
C VAL A 244 14.63 7.95 -11.99
N LEU A 245 14.56 9.04 -11.21
CA LEU A 245 13.43 9.27 -10.30
C LEU A 245 12.10 9.43 -11.02
N PHE A 246 12.03 10.19 -12.11
CA PHE A 246 10.82 10.31 -12.93
C PHE A 246 10.39 8.96 -13.52
N ASN A 247 11.34 8.21 -14.06
CA ASN A 247 11.08 6.89 -14.62
C ASN A 247 10.59 5.92 -13.54
N TYR A 248 11.20 5.95 -12.35
CA TYR A 248 10.75 5.20 -11.18
C TYR A 248 9.33 5.56 -10.73
N LEU A 249 9.03 6.86 -10.58
CA LEU A 249 7.72 7.34 -10.15
C LEU A 249 6.61 6.94 -11.14
N GLY A 250 6.84 7.09 -12.44
CA GLY A 250 5.86 6.65 -13.44
C GLY A 250 5.74 5.13 -13.52
N TYR A 251 6.83 4.38 -13.34
CA TYR A 251 6.78 2.92 -13.24
C TYR A 251 5.93 2.48 -12.04
N ARG A 252 6.09 3.11 -10.87
CA ARG A 252 5.28 2.84 -9.68
C ARG A 252 3.80 3.15 -9.91
N ALA A 253 3.47 4.24 -10.59
CA ALA A 253 2.10 4.55 -10.98
C ALA A 253 1.53 3.49 -11.95
N LEU A 254 2.31 3.06 -12.94
CA LEU A 254 1.91 2.05 -13.90
C LEU A 254 1.63 0.69 -13.23
N VAL A 255 2.48 0.26 -12.30
CA VAL A 255 2.27 -0.97 -11.51
C VAL A 255 0.98 -0.88 -10.69
N HIS A 256 0.72 0.27 -10.06
CA HIS A 256 -0.51 0.48 -9.29
C HIS A 256 -1.76 0.42 -10.17
N LEU A 257 -1.68 0.95 -11.39
CA LEU A 257 -2.80 1.03 -12.32
C LEU A 257 -2.94 -0.21 -13.22
N ALA A 258 -1.98 -1.14 -13.20
CA ALA A 258 -1.93 -2.32 -14.04
C ALA A 258 -3.27 -3.08 -14.18
N PRO A 259 -4.11 -3.24 -13.15
CA PRO A 259 -5.41 -3.91 -13.28
C PRO A 259 -6.39 -3.23 -14.26
N LEU A 260 -6.21 -1.93 -14.54
CA LEU A 260 -7.06 -1.11 -15.39
C LEU A 260 -6.48 -0.90 -16.80
N LEU A 261 -5.23 -1.31 -17.02
CA LEU A 261 -4.47 -1.09 -18.25
C LEU A 261 -4.74 -2.19 -19.30
N PRO A 262 -4.32 -1.98 -20.57
CA PRO A 262 -4.38 -2.97 -21.64
C PRO A 262 -3.78 -4.32 -21.26
N ALA A 263 -4.26 -5.39 -21.91
CA ALA A 263 -3.84 -6.77 -21.67
C ALA A 263 -2.31 -6.99 -21.85
N GLU A 264 -1.66 -6.15 -22.64
CA GLU A 264 -0.22 -6.12 -22.86
C GLU A 264 0.56 -5.87 -21.56
N THR A 265 -0.05 -5.20 -20.57
CA THR A 265 0.54 -4.93 -19.25
C THR A 265 0.27 -6.02 -18.21
N ASN A 266 -0.39 -7.12 -18.59
CA ASN A 266 -0.76 -8.20 -17.66
C ASN A 266 0.46 -8.81 -16.91
N PHE A 267 1.67 -8.66 -17.44
CA PHE A 267 2.91 -9.09 -16.76
C PHE A 267 3.24 -8.28 -15.50
N LEU A 268 2.60 -7.13 -15.27
CA LEU A 268 2.74 -6.32 -14.06
C LEU A 268 1.77 -6.75 -12.94
N LEU A 269 0.69 -7.46 -13.27
CA LEU A 269 -0.33 -7.92 -12.32
C LEU A 269 0.20 -8.88 -11.23
N PRO A 270 1.17 -9.79 -11.50
CA PRO A 270 1.78 -10.62 -10.46
C PRO A 270 2.51 -9.84 -9.37
N LEU A 271 2.69 -8.52 -9.52
CA LEU A 271 3.21 -7.66 -8.45
C LEU A 271 2.15 -7.35 -7.38
N ALA A 272 0.90 -7.80 -7.56
CA ALA A 272 -0.12 -7.79 -6.53
C ALA A 272 0.08 -8.99 -5.56
N PRO A 273 0.09 -8.78 -4.23
CA PRO A 273 0.35 -9.82 -3.24
C PRO A 273 -0.84 -10.77 -3.09
N TRP A 274 -0.96 -11.74 -3.99
CA TRP A 274 -1.96 -12.81 -3.95
C TRP A 274 -1.31 -14.18 -4.28
N ALA A 275 -1.99 -15.27 -3.92
CA ALA A 275 -1.51 -16.62 -4.22
C ALA A 275 -1.57 -16.91 -5.73
N ASP A 276 -0.57 -17.61 -6.26
CA ASP A 276 -0.40 -17.98 -7.68
C ASP A 276 -1.62 -18.65 -8.32
N THR A 277 -2.46 -19.27 -7.50
CA THR A 277 -3.68 -19.96 -7.91
C THR A 277 -4.84 -19.02 -8.28
N VAL A 278 -4.75 -17.72 -8.00
CA VAL A 278 -5.77 -16.72 -8.33
C VAL A 278 -5.43 -16.09 -9.68
N PRO A 279 -6.38 -15.99 -10.64
CA PRO A 279 -6.12 -15.32 -11.92
C PRO A 279 -5.55 -13.90 -11.71
N SER A 280 -4.45 -13.56 -12.39
CA SER A 280 -3.69 -12.33 -12.11
C SER A 280 -4.53 -11.05 -12.21
N ARG A 281 -5.47 -11.00 -13.18
CA ARG A 281 -6.38 -9.85 -13.33
C ARG A 281 -7.33 -9.74 -12.15
N LEU A 282 -7.89 -10.85 -11.69
CA LEU A 282 -8.72 -10.87 -10.48
C LEU A 282 -7.92 -10.44 -9.25
N ALA A 283 -6.71 -10.96 -9.07
CA ALA A 283 -5.81 -10.57 -7.98
C ALA A 283 -5.52 -9.05 -8.00
N GLY A 284 -5.22 -8.51 -9.18
CA GLY A 284 -5.01 -7.08 -9.37
C GLY A 284 -6.24 -6.23 -9.03
N CYS A 285 -7.42 -6.62 -9.54
CA CYS A 285 -8.67 -5.90 -9.26
C CYS A 285 -9.04 -5.93 -7.77
N LEU A 286 -8.89 -7.09 -7.12
CA LEU A 286 -9.14 -7.22 -5.68
C LEU A 286 -8.13 -6.43 -4.84
N TRP A 287 -6.87 -6.35 -5.29
CA TRP A 287 -5.86 -5.51 -4.65
C TRP A 287 -6.21 -4.02 -4.75
N LEU A 288 -6.63 -3.55 -5.93
CA LEU A 288 -7.07 -2.17 -6.14
C LEU A 288 -8.30 -1.85 -5.29
N LEU A 289 -9.27 -2.77 -5.24
CA LEU A 289 -10.46 -2.66 -4.39
C LEU A 289 -10.10 -2.57 -2.91
N ALA A 290 -9.17 -3.40 -2.43
CA ALA A 290 -8.72 -3.37 -1.04
C ALA A 290 -8.01 -2.05 -0.68
N HIS A 291 -7.32 -1.42 -1.64
CA HIS A 291 -6.64 -0.14 -1.43
C HIS A 291 -7.59 1.05 -1.47
N LEU A 292 -8.47 1.13 -2.48
CA LEU A 292 -9.37 2.27 -2.69
C LEU A 292 -10.64 2.18 -1.82
N HIS A 293 -11.20 0.98 -1.67
CA HIS A 293 -12.42 0.72 -0.91
C HIS A 293 -12.24 -0.42 0.10
N PRO A 294 -11.34 -0.28 1.10
CA PRO A 294 -11.06 -1.32 2.09
C PRO A 294 -12.33 -1.76 2.84
N THR A 295 -13.26 -0.84 3.10
CA THR A 295 -14.55 -1.16 3.74
C THR A 295 -15.40 -2.08 2.89
N THR A 296 -15.44 -1.86 1.57
CA THR A 296 -16.18 -2.68 0.63
C THR A 296 -15.55 -4.06 0.49
N PHE A 297 -14.23 -4.11 0.33
CA PHE A 297 -13.49 -5.37 0.31
C PHE A 297 -13.77 -6.19 1.57
N CYS A 298 -13.66 -5.57 2.76
CA CYS A 298 -13.94 -6.22 4.03
C CYS A 298 -15.39 -6.65 4.21
N PHE A 299 -16.35 -5.88 3.68
CA PHE A 299 -17.77 -6.26 3.68
C PHE A 299 -18.00 -7.55 2.90
N PHE A 300 -17.55 -7.61 1.64
CA PHE A 300 -17.73 -8.78 0.79
C PHE A 300 -16.88 -9.98 1.21
N ALA A 301 -15.72 -9.75 1.84
CA ALA A 301 -14.92 -10.80 2.46
C ALA A 301 -15.64 -11.50 3.63
N ALA A 302 -16.59 -10.82 4.28
CA ALA A 302 -17.36 -11.35 5.40
C ALA A 302 -18.64 -12.08 4.98
N LEU A 303 -19.14 -11.87 3.74
CA LEU A 303 -20.35 -12.52 3.23
C LEU A 303 -20.07 -13.95 2.78
N LYS A 304 -20.93 -14.92 3.11
CA LYS A 304 -20.84 -16.25 2.50
C LYS A 304 -21.32 -16.18 1.03
N PRO A 305 -20.82 -17.06 0.15
CA PRO A 305 -21.31 -17.14 -1.23
C PRO A 305 -22.84 -17.32 -1.27
N GLY A 306 -23.54 -16.50 -2.06
CA GLY A 306 -25.01 -16.55 -2.19
C GLY A 306 -25.81 -15.85 -1.08
N GLN A 307 -25.15 -15.24 -0.08
CA GLN A 307 -25.82 -14.36 0.88
C GLN A 307 -25.87 -12.93 0.36
N THR A 308 -27.08 -12.38 0.18
CA THR A 308 -27.32 -10.98 -0.20
C THR A 308 -27.62 -10.09 1.02
N GLU A 309 -28.02 -10.69 2.14
CA GLU A 309 -28.31 -10.01 3.39
C GLU A 309 -27.12 -10.06 4.34
N TYR A 310 -26.94 -8.99 5.12
CA TYR A 310 -25.92 -8.91 6.15
C TYR A 310 -26.11 -10.10 7.11
N PRO A 311 -25.12 -11.01 7.28
CA PRO A 311 -25.25 -11.99 8.33
C PRO A 311 -25.42 -11.21 9.64
N PRO A 312 -26.43 -11.52 10.49
CA PRO A 312 -26.49 -10.92 11.80
C PRO A 312 -25.11 -11.11 12.43
N PRO A 313 -24.53 -10.07 13.08
CA PRO A 313 -23.19 -10.15 13.62
C PRO A 313 -23.10 -11.46 14.40
N LYS A 314 -22.27 -12.41 13.91
CA LYS A 314 -22.06 -13.68 14.62
C LYS A 314 -21.81 -13.30 16.08
N PRO A 315 -22.43 -13.99 17.04
CA PRO A 315 -22.30 -13.60 18.44
C PRO A 315 -20.83 -13.43 18.75
N ARG A 316 -20.47 -12.21 19.20
CA ARG A 316 -19.11 -11.79 19.57
C ARG A 316 -18.37 -12.87 20.37
N ASN A 317 -19.15 -13.66 21.12
CA ASN A 317 -18.82 -14.74 22.03
C ASN A 317 -17.72 -15.71 21.57
N SER A 318 -17.59 -16.14 20.31
CA SER A 318 -16.56 -17.16 19.96
C SER A 318 -15.16 -16.56 19.74
N ALA A 319 -15.06 -15.48 18.98
CA ALA A 319 -13.80 -14.76 18.80
C ALA A 319 -13.39 -14.03 20.08
N GLU A 320 -14.36 -13.48 20.81
CA GLU A 320 -14.16 -12.86 22.11
C GLU A 320 -13.78 -13.89 23.18
N ALA A 321 -14.36 -15.10 23.20
CA ALA A 321 -13.91 -16.16 24.11
C ALA A 321 -12.51 -16.67 23.77
N LEU A 322 -12.18 -16.86 22.48
CA LEU A 322 -10.82 -17.20 22.05
C LEU A 322 -9.83 -16.10 22.45
N PHE A 323 -10.23 -14.83 22.29
CA PHE A 323 -9.46 -13.68 22.70
C PHE A 323 -9.23 -13.64 24.22
N ILE A 324 -10.27 -13.81 25.02
CA ILE A 324 -10.19 -13.84 26.48
C ILE A 324 -9.32 -15.02 26.94
N SER A 325 -9.48 -16.18 26.31
CA SER A 325 -8.66 -17.37 26.58
C SER A 325 -7.18 -17.12 26.26
N ALA A 326 -6.87 -16.58 25.09
CA ALA A 326 -5.49 -16.23 24.70
C ALA A 326 -4.89 -15.15 25.63
N GLN A 327 -5.68 -14.15 26.02
CA GLN A 327 -5.25 -13.13 26.97
C GLN A 327 -4.91 -13.74 28.33
N ARG A 328 -5.77 -14.63 28.87
CA ARG A 328 -5.51 -15.33 30.15
C ARG A 328 -4.27 -16.20 30.07
N ALA A 329 -4.13 -17.00 29.01
CA ALA A 329 -2.96 -17.85 28.80
C ALA A 329 -1.66 -17.01 28.72
N THR A 330 -1.69 -15.89 27.99
CA THR A 330 -0.52 -15.01 27.90
C THR A 330 -0.18 -14.37 29.25
N MET A 331 -1.19 -13.93 30.02
CA MET A 331 -0.97 -13.37 31.36
C MET A 331 -0.37 -14.42 32.32
N ALA A 332 -0.86 -15.66 32.29
CA ALA A 332 -0.29 -16.75 33.09
C ALA A 332 1.19 -17.00 32.74
N VAL A 333 1.54 -17.00 31.44
CA VAL A 333 2.94 -17.13 31.01
C VAL A 333 3.77 -15.95 31.51
N VAL A 334 3.28 -14.71 31.36
CA VAL A 334 3.95 -13.50 31.85
C VAL A 334 4.19 -13.57 33.36
N GLU A 335 3.24 -14.06 34.15
CA GLU A 335 3.39 -14.20 35.61
C GLU A 335 4.49 -15.19 36.01
N THR A 336 4.71 -16.23 35.20
CA THR A 336 5.77 -17.24 35.43
C THR A 336 7.17 -16.80 35.00
N LEU A 337 7.30 -15.69 34.25
CA LEU A 337 8.60 -15.22 33.79
C LEU A 337 9.45 -14.64 34.95
N PRO A 338 10.77 -14.91 34.97
CA PRO A 338 11.66 -14.46 36.04
C PRO A 338 12.04 -12.98 35.85
N TRP A 339 11.08 -12.08 36.06
CA TRP A 339 11.31 -10.64 36.02
C TRP A 339 12.16 -10.18 37.20
N CYS A 340 13.12 -9.28 36.96
CA CYS A 340 13.84 -8.59 38.04
C CYS A 340 12.88 -7.78 38.93
N ASP A 341 11.80 -7.25 38.35
CA ASP A 341 10.67 -6.64 39.06
C ASP A 341 9.37 -7.19 38.48
N LYS A 342 8.73 -8.11 39.23
CA LYS A 342 7.46 -8.74 38.83
C LYS A 342 6.34 -7.72 38.61
N GLY A 343 6.28 -6.66 39.42
CA GLY A 343 5.22 -5.65 39.35
C GLY A 343 5.33 -4.73 38.14
N LEU A 344 6.56 -4.39 37.73
CA LEU A 344 6.82 -3.62 36.51
C LEU A 344 6.68 -4.48 35.25
N GLY A 345 7.16 -5.73 35.29
CA GLY A 345 7.05 -6.70 34.19
C GLY A 345 5.60 -6.98 33.82
N LEU A 346 4.75 -7.25 34.81
CA LEU A 346 3.31 -7.47 34.60
C LEU A 346 2.60 -6.25 34.03
N ARG A 347 2.91 -5.04 34.53
CA ARG A 347 2.31 -3.79 34.02
C ARG A 347 2.68 -3.54 32.56
N ARG A 348 3.95 -3.72 32.18
CA ARG A 348 4.43 -3.54 30.81
C ARG A 348 3.85 -4.57 29.85
N ALA A 349 3.83 -5.84 30.26
CA ALA A 349 3.24 -6.92 29.46
C ALA A 349 1.74 -6.71 29.25
N ARG A 350 0.99 -6.32 30.29
CA ARG A 350 -0.44 -6.00 30.21
C ARG A 350 -0.72 -4.84 29.26
N ALA A 351 0.09 -3.77 29.33
CA ALA A 351 -0.02 -2.63 28.42
C ALA A 351 0.30 -3.00 26.96
N LEU A 352 1.34 -3.81 26.71
CA LEU A 352 1.71 -4.31 25.39
C LEU A 352 0.64 -5.23 24.79
N LEU A 353 0.10 -6.14 25.59
CA LEU A 353 -1.04 -6.98 25.22
C LEU A 353 -2.23 -6.11 24.86
N GLN A 354 -2.65 -5.20 25.73
CA GLN A 354 -3.79 -4.32 25.48
C GLN A 354 -3.61 -3.47 24.21
N ALA A 355 -2.41 -2.95 23.96
CA ALA A 355 -2.11 -2.22 22.72
C ALA A 355 -2.17 -3.10 21.45
N ARG A 356 -1.66 -4.34 21.51
CA ARG A 356 -1.75 -5.30 20.39
C ARG A 356 -3.19 -5.78 20.16
N LEU A 357 -3.95 -5.97 21.23
CA LEU A 357 -5.36 -6.37 21.21
C LEU A 357 -6.24 -5.28 20.59
N MET A 358 -5.98 -3.99 20.89
CA MET A 358 -6.67 -2.86 20.25
C MET A 358 -6.30 -2.69 18.77
N ARG A 359 -5.08 -3.08 18.36
CA ARG A 359 -4.66 -3.12 16.93
C ARG A 359 -5.31 -4.28 16.15
N GLY A 360 -5.68 -5.36 16.83
CA GLY A 360 -6.35 -6.55 16.27
C GLY A 360 -7.86 -6.43 16.11
N GLY A 361 -8.48 -5.31 16.51
CA GLY A 361 -9.88 -5.01 16.18
C GLY A 361 -10.91 -5.12 17.30
N ALA A 362 -10.55 -5.23 18.57
CA ALA A 362 -11.54 -5.11 19.66
C ALA A 362 -11.49 -3.72 20.31
N PRO A 363 -12.38 -2.76 19.95
CA PRO A 363 -12.51 -1.55 20.73
C PRO A 363 -13.23 -1.87 22.05
N SER A 364 -12.52 -1.69 23.17
CA SER A 364 -13.15 -1.47 24.47
C SER A 364 -13.54 0.00 24.57
N SER A 365 -14.76 0.34 24.15
CA SER A 365 -15.34 1.65 24.40
C SER A 365 -16.85 1.57 24.24
N GLU A 366 -17.56 1.62 25.37
CA GLU A 366 -19.01 1.66 25.47
C GLU A 366 -19.63 2.99 24.98
N HIS A 367 -18.86 3.91 24.40
CA HIS A 367 -19.33 5.27 24.08
C HIS A 367 -19.24 5.60 22.59
N CYS A 368 -19.75 4.71 21.74
CA CYS A 368 -20.15 5.08 20.38
C CYS A 368 -21.33 4.19 19.92
N PRO A 369 -22.56 4.71 19.80
CA PRO A 369 -23.65 3.95 19.23
C PRO A 369 -23.48 3.94 17.71
N ARG A 370 -23.54 2.73 17.14
CA ARG A 370 -23.59 2.38 15.70
C ARG A 370 -22.24 1.98 15.06
N GLY A 371 -22.11 0.68 14.81
CA GLY A 371 -21.46 0.16 13.60
C GLY A 371 -19.94 0.14 13.57
N HIS A 372 -19.29 -0.47 14.57
CA HIS A 372 -17.88 -0.87 14.45
C HIS A 372 -17.80 -2.39 14.50
N SER A 373 -17.84 -3.02 13.33
CA SER A 373 -17.42 -4.39 13.12
C SER A 373 -15.91 -4.51 13.36
N LEU A 374 -15.52 -5.62 14.00
CA LEU A 374 -14.14 -6.10 14.11
C LEU A 374 -13.56 -6.27 12.70
N TYR A 375 -13.00 -5.21 12.15
CA TYR A 375 -12.07 -5.34 11.04
C TYR A 375 -10.66 -5.21 11.61
N PRO A 376 -9.70 -6.07 11.21
CA PRO A 376 -8.30 -5.76 11.44
C PRO A 376 -8.06 -4.35 10.90
N ALA A 377 -7.21 -3.57 11.58
CA ALA A 377 -6.83 -2.25 11.10
C ALA A 377 -6.58 -2.30 9.58
N LYS A 378 -7.03 -1.29 8.82
CA LYS A 378 -6.96 -1.21 7.34
C LYS A 378 -5.60 -1.63 6.75
N ASP A 379 -4.55 -1.59 7.57
CA ASP A 379 -3.16 -1.86 7.20
C ASP A 379 -2.64 -3.24 7.66
N GLY A 380 -3.37 -3.91 8.55
CA GLY A 380 -2.97 -5.20 9.12
C GLY A 380 -3.19 -6.38 8.18
N PHE A 381 -4.11 -6.32 7.22
CA PHE A 381 -4.33 -7.45 6.31
C PHE A 381 -3.16 -7.62 5.33
N LEU A 382 -2.77 -6.56 4.62
CA LEU A 382 -1.66 -6.63 3.66
C LEU A 382 -0.32 -6.90 4.38
N GLU A 383 -0.10 -6.24 5.51
CA GLU A 383 1.13 -6.42 6.30
C GLU A 383 1.18 -7.79 6.99
N ALA A 384 0.04 -8.33 7.48
CA ALA A 384 -0.03 -9.71 7.96
C ALA A 384 0.10 -10.72 6.82
N LEU A 385 -0.42 -10.43 5.63
CA LEU A 385 -0.33 -11.30 4.46
C LEU A 385 1.12 -11.37 3.94
N LEU A 386 1.80 -10.23 3.85
CA LEU A 386 3.23 -10.15 3.55
C LEU A 386 4.08 -10.81 4.65
N LYS A 387 3.75 -10.63 5.94
CA LYS A 387 4.43 -11.29 7.07
C LYS A 387 4.21 -12.81 7.08
N VAL A 388 3.01 -13.28 6.76
CA VAL A 388 2.67 -14.71 6.67
C VAL A 388 3.36 -15.36 5.46
N GLN A 389 3.45 -14.66 4.33
CA GLN A 389 4.21 -15.12 3.17
C GLN A 389 5.72 -15.17 3.48
N SER A 390 6.28 -14.16 4.15
CA SER A 390 7.70 -14.16 4.55
C SER A 390 8.04 -15.17 5.66
N ALA A 391 7.06 -15.58 6.47
CA ALA A 391 7.24 -16.56 7.56
C ALA A 391 7.18 -18.02 7.08
N ARG A 392 7.01 -18.27 5.77
CA ARG A 392 7.15 -19.60 5.17
C ARG A 392 8.41 -19.72 4.28
N PRO A 393 9.63 -19.59 4.81
CA PRO A 393 10.78 -20.18 4.14
C PRO A 393 10.77 -21.68 4.47
N ASN A 394 10.68 -22.53 3.45
CA ASN A 394 10.82 -23.99 3.56
C ASN A 394 9.63 -24.73 4.20
N ALA A 395 8.57 -24.89 3.43
CA ALA A 395 7.73 -26.08 3.52
C ALA A 395 7.55 -26.62 2.10
N TYR A 396 8.66 -27.08 1.51
CA TYR A 396 8.80 -28.29 0.68
C TYR A 396 10.29 -28.52 0.43
#